data_AF-K9KAW0-F1
#
_entry.id   AF-K9KAW0-F1
#
_cell.length_a   1.000
_cell.length_b   1.000
_cell.length_c   1.000
_cell.angle_alpha   90.00
_cell.angle_beta   90.00
_cell.angle_gamma   90.00
#
_symmetry.space_group_name_H-M   'P 1'
#
loop_
_entity.id
_entity.type
_entity.pdbx_description
1 polymer ?
#
loop_
_entity_poly.entity_id
_entity_poly.type
_entity_poly.pdbx_seq_one_letter_code
_entity_poly.pdbx_strand_id
1 'polypeptide(L)' 'YYDISAKSNYNFEKPFLWLARKLIGDPNLEFVAMPALAPPEVVMDPALAAQYEHDLEVAQTTALPDEDDDL' A
#
# COMPACT_ATOMS: atom_id res chain seq x y z
N TYR A 1 5.63 35.26 3.81
CA TYR A 1 4.77 34.68 4.85
C TYR A 1 3.74 33.78 4.16
N TYR A 2 3.46 32.60 4.70
CA TYR A 2 2.51 31.63 4.13
C TYR A 2 1.59 31.13 5.23
N ASP A 3 0.28 31.13 4.98
CA ASP A 3 -0.66 30.40 5.81
C ASP A 3 -0.54 28.91 5.50
N ILE A 4 -0.42 28.08 6.55
CA ILE A 4 -0.23 26.62 6.45
C ILE A 4 -1.23 25.88 7.34
N SER A 5 -1.60 24.66 6.93
CA SER A 5 -2.36 23.74 7.77
C SER A 5 -1.78 22.34 7.65
N ALA A 6 -1.23 21.83 8.74
CA ALA A 6 -0.76 20.44 8.82
C ALA A 6 -1.92 19.43 8.76
N LYS A 7 -3.12 19.82 9.21
CA LYS A 7 -4.28 18.92 9.22
C LYS A 7 -4.83 18.66 7.82
N SER A 8 -4.83 19.67 6.95
CA SER A 8 -5.35 19.57 5.58
C SER A 8 -4.25 19.51 4.52
N ASN A 9 -2.98 19.51 4.94
CA ASN A 9 -1.79 19.65 4.08
C ASN A 9 -1.79 20.91 3.19
N TYR A 10 -2.55 21.95 3.56
CA TYR A 10 -2.59 23.20 2.80
C TYR A 10 -1.26 23.94 2.89
N ASN A 11 -0.69 24.29 1.73
CA ASN A 11 0.61 24.96 1.59
C ASN A 11 1.78 24.28 2.34
N PHE A 12 1.66 22.98 2.65
CA PHE A 12 2.65 22.26 3.47
C PHE A 12 4.08 22.38 2.92
N GLU A 13 4.23 22.34 1.60
CA GLU A 13 5.53 22.39 0.93
C GLU A 13 6.09 23.80 0.74
N LYS A 14 5.28 24.85 0.86
CA LYS A 14 5.71 26.24 0.56
C LYS A 14 6.89 26.72 1.41
N PRO A 15 6.95 26.45 2.74
CA PRO A 15 8.12 26.84 3.54
C PRO A 15 9.40 26.13 3.09
N PHE A 16 9.32 24.83 2.79
CA PHE A 16 10.48 24.04 2.36
C PHE A 16 10.95 24.42 0.97
N LEU A 17 10.02 24.65 0.04
CA LEU A 17 10.33 25.12 -1.31
C LEU A 17 11.01 26.50 -1.28
N TRP A 18 10.50 27.42 -0.46
CA TRP A 18 11.13 28.73 -0.29
C TRP A 18 12.55 28.62 0.27
N LEU A 19 12.76 27.74 1.26
CA LEU A 19 14.08 27.48 1.82
C LEU A 19 15.03 26.88 0.78
N ALA A 20 14.57 25.89 0.00
CA ALA A 20 15.37 25.28 -1.06
C ALA A 20 15.78 26.29 -2.13
N ARG A 21 14.85 27.14 -2.59
CA ARG A 21 15.15 28.24 -3.53
C ARG A 21 16.23 29.19 -2.99
N LYS A 22 16.18 29.50 -1.69
CA LYS A 22 17.17 30.38 -1.04
C LYS A 22 18.54 29.72 -0.88
N LEU A 23 18.58 28.44 -0.55
CA LEU A 23 19.84 27.70 -0.35
C LEU A 23 20.55 27.41 -1.68
N ILE A 24 19.79 27.08 -2.73
CA ILE A 24 20.32 26.72 -4.04
C ILE A 24 20.56 27.96 -4.93
N GLY A 25 19.87 29.06 -4.65
CA GLY A 25 19.96 30.29 -5.45
C GLY A 25 19.18 30.23 -6.76
N ASP A 26 18.35 29.21 -6.97
CA ASP A 26 17.48 29.07 -8.13
C ASP A 26 16.04 29.49 -7.77
N PRO A 27 15.52 30.62 -8.30
CA PRO A 27 14.15 31.05 -8.06
C PRO A 27 13.09 30.17 -8.75
N ASN A 28 13.47 29.40 -9.77
CA ASN A 28 12.58 28.56 -10.57
C ASN A 28 12.54 27.11 -10.09
N LEU A 29 13.25 26.76 -9.01
CA LEU A 29 13.21 25.42 -8.43
C LEU A 29 11.78 25.03 -8.05
N GLU A 30 11.36 23.84 -8.42
CA GLU A 30 10.07 23.24 -8.07
C GLU A 30 10.28 21.82 -7.54
N PHE A 31 9.44 21.41 -6.58
CA PHE A 31 9.38 20.00 -6.20
C PHE A 31 8.62 19.25 -7.29
N VAL A 32 9.28 18.27 -7.88
CA VAL A 32 8.62 17.28 -8.73
C VAL A 32 8.11 16.17 -7.82
N ALA A 33 6.84 15.79 -7.98
CA ALA A 33 6.40 14.53 -7.39
C ALA A 33 7.24 13.40 -8.00
N MET A 34 7.80 12.52 -7.17
CA MET A 34 8.30 11.24 -7.70
C MET A 34 7.15 10.60 -8.48
N PRO A 35 7.39 10.01 -9.67
CA PRO A 35 6.37 9.26 -10.36
C PRO A 35 5.73 8.31 -9.36
N ALA A 36 4.40 8.26 -9.30
CA ALA A 36 3.72 7.21 -8.55
C ALA A 36 4.11 5.89 -9.22
N LEU A 37 5.16 5.23 -8.68
CA LEU A 37 5.47 3.86 -9.03
C LEU A 37 4.21 3.08 -8.70
N ALA A 38 3.51 2.60 -9.74
CA ALA A 38 2.35 1.76 -9.56
C ALA A 38 2.72 0.64 -8.56
N PRO A 39 1.84 0.31 -7.59
CA PRO A 39 2.07 -0.82 -6.72
C PRO A 39 2.44 -2.03 -7.59
N PRO A 40 3.46 -2.82 -7.22
CA PRO A 40 3.83 -3.99 -8.00
C PRO A 40 2.59 -4.87 -8.18
N GLU A 41 2.30 -5.24 -9.42
CA GLU A 41 1.25 -6.22 -9.71
C GLU A 41 1.66 -7.54 -9.06
N VAL A 42 0.91 -7.96 -8.04
CA VAL A 42 1.09 -9.28 -7.44
C VAL A 42 0.45 -10.27 -8.41
N VAL A 43 1.28 -10.99 -9.17
CA VAL A 43 0.82 -12.12 -9.98
C VAL A 43 0.48 -13.25 -9.02
N MET A 44 -0.81 -13.40 -8.70
CA MET A 44 -1.32 -14.61 -8.07
C MET A 44 -1.15 -15.77 -9.06
N ASP A 45 -0.42 -16.82 -8.66
CA ASP A 45 -0.31 -18.03 -9.47
C ASP A 45 -1.70 -18.72 -9.54
N PRO A 46 -2.33 -18.79 -10.73
CA PRO A 46 -3.66 -19.38 -10.88
C PRO A 46 -3.68 -20.87 -10.49
N ALA A 47 -2.55 -21.58 -10.59
CA ALA A 47 -2.48 -22.98 -10.17
C ALA A 47 -2.58 -23.12 -8.65
N LEU A 48 -1.93 -22.22 -7.91
CA LEU A 48 -1.97 -22.20 -6.45
C LEU A 48 -3.35 -21.79 -5.93
N ALA A 49 -4.00 -20.82 -6.60
CA ALA A 49 -5.37 -20.43 -6.28
C ALA A 49 -6.36 -21.59 -6.45
N ALA A 50 -6.27 -22.33 -7.56
CA ALA A 50 -7.11 -23.50 -7.81
C ALA A 50 -6.86 -24.63 -6.79
N GLN A 51 -5.62 -24.82 -6.34
CA GLN A 51 -5.30 -25.79 -5.31
C GLN A 51 -5.96 -25.42 -3.97
N TYR A 52 -5.92 -24.16 -3.56
CA TYR A 52 -6.58 -23.73 -2.33
C TYR A 52 -8.10 -23.82 -2.39
N GLU A 53 -8.72 -23.54 -3.54
CA GLU A 53 -10.16 -23.76 -3.73
C GLU A 53 -10.52 -25.25 -3.60
N HIS A 54 -9.72 -26.13 -4.20
CA HIS A 54 -9.91 -27.57 -4.08
C HIS A 54 -9.77 -28.07 -2.64
N ASP A 55 -8.71 -27.64 -1.94
CA ASP A 55 -8.45 -28.03 -0.56
C ASP A 55 -9.58 -27.55 0.38
N LEU A 56 -10.19 -26.38 0.11
CA LEU A 56 -11.36 -25.88 0.84
C LEU A 56 -12.61 -26.72 0.59
N GLU A 57 -12.88 -27.12 -0.65
CA GLU A 57 -14.01 -28.01 -0.97
C GLU A 57 -13.86 -29.38 -0.30
N VAL A 58 -12.65 -29.95 -0.33
CA VAL A 58 -12.35 -31.21 0.35
C VAL A 58 -12.52 -31.06 1.86
N ALA A 59 -12.02 -29.98 2.47
CA ALA A 59 -12.19 -29.73 3.89
C ALA A 59 -13.66 -29.53 4.28
N GLN A 60 -14.48 -28.91 3.43
CA GLN A 60 -15.92 -28.74 3.67
C GLN A 60 -16.71 -30.06 3.59
N THR A 61 -16.27 -30.98 2.74
CA THR A 61 -16.95 -32.28 2.50
C THR A 61 -16.38 -33.41 3.35
N THR A 62 -15.25 -33.20 4.00
CA THR A 62 -14.69 -34.13 4.98
C THR A 62 -15.54 -34.05 6.25
N ALA A 63 -16.26 -35.13 6.55
CA ALA A 63 -16.91 -35.28 7.84
C ALA A 63 -15.85 -35.21 8.93
N LEU A 64 -16.06 -34.35 9.94
CA LEU A 64 -15.25 -34.39 11.15
C LEU A 64 -15.40 -35.79 11.76
N PRO A 65 -14.30 -36.46 12.15
CA PRO A 65 -14.40 -37.74 12.83
C PRO A 65 -15.25 -37.57 14.10
N ASP A 66 -16.20 -38.48 14.32
CA ASP A 66 -17.01 -38.50 15.54
C ASP A 66 -16.07 -38.61 16.74
N GLU A 67 -16.21 -37.74 17.73
CA GLU A 67 -15.40 -37.67 18.96
C GLU A 67 -15.63 -38.87 19.93
N ASP A 68 -15.96 -40.05 19.41
CA ASP A 68 -16.44 -41.21 20.17
C ASP A 68 -15.46 -42.42 20.13
N ASP A 69 -14.15 -42.20 20.01
CA ASP A 69 -13.14 -43.28 20.13
C ASP A 69 -12.01 -42.98 21.13
N ASP A 70 -12.34 -42.30 22.24
CA ASP A 70 -11.53 -42.31 23.47
C ASP A 70 -12.32 -42.99 24.60
N LEU A 71 -12.26 -44.33 24.61
CA LEU A 71 -12.68 -45.19 25.73
C LEU A 71 -11.50 -45.57 26.61
#